data_AF-F8A3Y1-F1
#
_entry.id   AF-F8A3Y1-F1
#
_cell.length_a   1.000
_cell.length_b   1.000
_cell.length_c   1.000
_cell.angle_alpha   90.00
_cell.angle_beta   90.00
_cell.angle_gamma   90.00
#
_symmetry.space_group_name_H-M   'P 1'
#
loop_
_entity.id
_entity.type
_entity.pdbx_description
1 polymer ?
#
loop_
_entity_poly.entity_id
_entity_poly.type
_entity_poly.pdbx_seq_one_letter_code
_entity_poly.pdbx_strand_id
1 'polypeptide(L)'
;MATLNGWDDASAAQVDRLFLADDENGCEVLRGDVAAAFTWLVEQIHTRVERVTVLNGWRSRAFNTSVGGHPGSNHISATAIDVNGGRHPYEAHQRGQPYSSGFTAAQTAEVRRILAEADGLFTWGLDFPVGLRDAMHFEITTGRRASAVRAFVTTGTSSTRQEDDMGELDPKQRIPVTGEAATVLGLKEQSLGGMLGYASAGFRQSRRDAARILAGQRAILVALGQAVDERAIAAQVVATLRDDLTEVLLAEIRTRKVGVTRKAAETIAAATVAQLTERFAVEPDGD
;
A
#
# COMPACT_ATOMS: atom_id res chain seq x y z
N MET A 1 -22.82 15.15 -9.34
CA MET A 1 -22.73 14.76 -10.77
C MET A 1 -21.77 13.58 -10.85
N ALA A 2 -21.90 12.71 -11.85
CA ALA A 2 -20.90 11.65 -12.04
C ALA A 2 -19.60 12.21 -12.67
N THR A 3 -18.46 11.66 -12.30
CA THR A 3 -17.16 11.90 -12.93
C THR A 3 -17.02 11.09 -14.22
N LEU A 4 -15.93 11.29 -14.97
CA LEU A 4 -15.71 10.68 -16.29
C LEU A 4 -15.74 9.14 -16.26
N ASN A 5 -15.30 8.51 -15.18
CA ASN A 5 -15.37 7.05 -15.01
C ASN A 5 -16.74 6.54 -14.49
N GLY A 6 -17.69 7.44 -14.25
CA GLY A 6 -19.05 7.13 -13.84
C GLY A 6 -19.27 6.98 -12.33
N TRP A 7 -18.29 7.32 -11.49
CA TRP A 7 -18.46 7.39 -10.04
C TRP A 7 -19.05 8.73 -9.61
N ASP A 8 -19.76 8.74 -8.48
CA ASP A 8 -20.30 9.96 -7.91
C ASP A 8 -19.21 10.79 -7.22
N ASP A 9 -19.44 12.09 -7.11
CA ASP A 9 -18.58 12.99 -6.34
C ASP A 9 -18.37 12.48 -4.91
N ALA A 10 -17.12 12.43 -4.47
CA ALA A 10 -16.78 12.11 -3.10
C ALA A 10 -16.70 13.39 -2.27
N SER A 11 -17.16 13.31 -1.02
CA SER A 11 -16.95 14.34 -0.01
C SER A 11 -15.71 14.05 0.85
N ALA A 12 -15.21 15.06 1.56
CA ALA A 12 -14.11 14.90 2.53
C ALA A 12 -14.42 13.83 3.59
N ALA A 13 -15.70 13.60 3.90
CA ALA A 13 -16.12 12.59 4.84
C ALA A 13 -16.01 11.15 4.31
N GLN A 14 -15.82 10.94 3.00
CA GLN A 14 -15.79 9.63 2.33
C GLN A 14 -14.39 9.20 1.88
N VAL A 15 -13.38 10.03 2.09
CA VAL A 15 -12.00 9.74 1.70
C VAL A 15 -11.15 9.39 2.91
N ASP A 16 -10.17 8.52 2.68
CA ASP A 16 -9.15 8.19 3.66
C ASP A 16 -7.80 8.65 3.10
N ARG A 17 -6.93 9.20 3.97
CA ARG A 17 -5.56 9.57 3.60
C ARG A 17 -4.65 8.35 3.74
N LEU A 18 -4.07 7.93 2.63
CA LEU A 18 -3.12 6.83 2.54
C LEU A 18 -1.70 7.37 2.53
N PHE A 19 -0.86 6.78 3.38
CA PHE A 19 0.57 7.04 3.42
C PHE A 19 1.26 5.80 2.86
N LEU A 20 1.65 5.92 1.59
CA LEU A 20 2.13 4.82 0.76
C LEU A 20 3.52 5.17 0.24
N ALA A 21 4.34 4.14 0.04
CA ALA A 21 5.71 4.30 -0.43
C ALA A 21 6.49 5.30 0.44
N ASP A 22 7.21 6.25 -0.16
CA ASP A 22 7.97 7.28 0.54
C ASP A 22 7.32 8.67 0.48
N ASP A 23 6.03 8.75 0.18
CA ASP A 23 5.31 10.03 0.26
C ASP A 23 4.91 10.31 1.71
N GLU A 24 5.62 11.23 2.34
CA GLU A 24 5.38 11.68 3.72
C GLU A 24 4.04 12.40 3.90
N ASN A 25 3.49 12.97 2.83
CA ASN A 25 2.23 13.74 2.89
C ASN A 25 1.02 12.84 2.61
N GLY A 26 1.23 11.74 1.89
CA GLY A 26 0.20 10.82 1.47
C GLY A 26 -0.84 11.45 0.54
N CYS A 27 -1.81 10.63 0.10
CA CYS A 27 -2.90 11.08 -0.76
C CYS A 27 -4.25 10.61 -0.24
N GLU A 28 -5.31 11.36 -0.56
CA GLU A 28 -6.68 11.01 -0.21
C GLU A 28 -7.31 10.20 -1.34
N VAL A 29 -7.95 9.07 -1.03
CA VAL A 29 -8.71 8.27 -2.00
C VAL A 29 -10.02 7.80 -1.39
N LEU A 30 -10.95 7.32 -2.22
CA LEU A 30 -12.21 6.80 -1.73
C LEU A 30 -11.94 5.63 -0.79
N ARG A 31 -12.58 5.67 0.39
CA ARG A 31 -12.37 4.65 1.42
C ARG A 31 -12.78 3.24 0.99
N GLY A 32 -12.31 2.25 1.76
CA GLY A 32 -12.66 0.85 1.57
C GLY A 32 -11.92 0.21 0.41
N ASP A 33 -12.63 -0.55 -0.43
CA ASP A 33 -12.00 -1.37 -1.48
C ASP A 33 -11.19 -0.53 -2.50
N VAL A 34 -11.59 0.72 -2.76
CA VAL A 34 -10.82 1.62 -3.64
C VAL A 34 -9.47 1.98 -3.02
N ALA A 35 -9.42 2.27 -1.73
CA ALA A 35 -8.18 2.51 -1.01
C ALA A 35 -7.24 1.29 -1.04
N ALA A 36 -7.78 0.08 -0.88
CA ALA A 36 -7.02 -1.16 -0.99
C ALA A 36 -6.45 -1.37 -2.40
N ALA A 37 -7.26 -1.10 -3.43
CA ALA A 37 -6.83 -1.21 -4.82
C ALA A 37 -5.69 -0.23 -5.15
N PHE A 38 -5.81 1.04 -4.74
CA PHE A 38 -4.74 2.02 -4.95
C PHE A 38 -3.48 1.73 -4.12
N THR A 39 -3.62 1.15 -2.93
CA THR A 39 -2.48 0.66 -2.15
C THR A 39 -1.68 -0.36 -2.97
N TRP A 40 -2.36 -1.35 -3.55
CA TRP A 40 -1.71 -2.33 -4.42
C TRP A 40 -1.01 -1.68 -5.62
N LEU A 41 -1.70 -0.77 -6.33
CA LEU A 41 -1.14 -0.12 -7.52
C LEU A 41 0.13 0.66 -7.20
N VAL A 42 0.08 1.50 -6.15
CA VAL A 42 1.22 2.34 -5.75
C VAL A 42 2.40 1.48 -5.31
N GLU A 43 2.16 0.38 -4.57
CA GLU A 43 3.21 -0.55 -4.17
C GLU A 43 3.89 -1.20 -5.40
N GLN A 44 3.12 -1.61 -6.40
CA GLN A 44 3.69 -2.18 -7.63
C GLN A 44 4.54 -1.15 -8.39
N ILE A 45 4.05 0.09 -8.54
CA ILE A 45 4.80 1.16 -9.21
C ILE A 45 6.08 1.47 -8.44
N HIS A 46 5.97 1.62 -7.11
CA HIS A 46 7.09 1.93 -6.23
C HIS A 46 8.23 0.91 -6.32
N THR A 47 7.87 -0.38 -6.35
CA THR A 47 8.84 -1.48 -6.30
C THR A 47 9.42 -1.85 -7.65
N ARG A 48 8.66 -1.70 -8.74
CA ARG A 48 9.02 -2.25 -10.06
C ARG A 48 9.37 -1.18 -11.09
N VAL A 49 8.84 0.03 -10.96
CA VAL A 49 8.93 1.09 -11.99
C VAL A 49 9.87 2.20 -11.54
N GLU A 50 9.57 2.81 -10.40
CA GLU A 50 10.39 3.83 -9.78
C GLU A 50 9.93 4.16 -8.36
N ARG A 51 10.84 4.70 -7.55
CA ARG A 51 10.54 5.19 -6.20
C ARG A 51 9.45 6.26 -6.25
N VAL A 52 8.29 5.95 -5.68
CA VAL A 52 7.19 6.91 -5.44
C VAL A 52 7.48 7.78 -4.23
N THR A 53 7.59 9.09 -4.43
CA THR A 53 7.87 10.08 -3.37
C THR A 53 6.80 11.16 -3.26
N VAL A 54 5.89 11.26 -4.24
CA VAL A 54 4.77 12.22 -4.22
C VAL A 54 3.53 11.57 -4.80
N LEU A 55 2.42 11.64 -4.07
CA LEU A 55 1.10 11.23 -4.53
C LEU A 55 0.13 12.41 -4.44
N ASN A 56 -0.77 12.53 -5.41
CA ASN A 56 -1.92 13.44 -5.31
C ASN A 56 -3.20 12.66 -5.55
N GLY A 57 -4.18 12.83 -4.68
CA GLY A 57 -5.44 12.08 -4.72
C GLY A 57 -6.65 13.00 -4.88
N TRP A 58 -7.68 12.78 -4.07
CA TRP A 58 -8.96 13.44 -4.10
C TRP A 58 -8.85 14.97 -4.14
N ARG A 59 -9.78 15.58 -4.90
CA ARG A 59 -9.91 17.03 -5.03
C ARG A 59 -11.38 17.40 -4.91
N SER A 60 -11.70 18.38 -4.06
CA SER A 60 -13.01 19.01 -4.15
C SER A 60 -13.21 19.66 -5.53
N ARG A 61 -14.46 19.84 -5.98
CA ARG A 61 -14.74 20.54 -7.25
C ARG A 61 -14.10 21.92 -7.30
N ALA A 62 -14.21 22.69 -6.21
CA ALA A 62 -13.62 24.01 -6.10
C ALA A 62 -12.09 23.97 -6.25
N PHE A 63 -11.43 23.04 -5.56
CA PHE A 63 -9.98 22.88 -5.69
C PHE A 63 -9.59 22.42 -7.10
N ASN A 64 -10.29 21.42 -7.66
CA ASN A 64 -10.05 20.94 -9.02
C ASN A 64 -10.17 22.06 -10.06
N THR A 65 -11.20 22.91 -9.97
CA THR A 65 -11.33 24.09 -10.84
C THR A 65 -10.19 25.09 -10.63
N SER A 66 -9.76 25.33 -9.38
CA SER A 66 -8.68 26.29 -9.09
C SER A 66 -7.33 25.88 -9.69
N VAL A 67 -7.10 24.57 -9.85
CA VAL A 67 -5.88 24.02 -10.48
C VAL A 67 -6.04 23.77 -11.98
N GLY A 68 -7.13 24.24 -12.59
CA GLY A 68 -7.40 24.06 -14.02
C GLY A 68 -7.80 22.64 -14.43
N GLY A 69 -8.22 21.80 -13.48
CA GLY A 69 -8.62 20.43 -13.74
C GLY A 69 -9.94 20.33 -14.51
N HIS A 70 -10.11 19.23 -15.25
CA HIS A 70 -11.32 18.96 -16.01
C HIS A 70 -12.56 18.89 -15.09
N PRO A 71 -13.73 19.46 -15.45
CA PRO A 71 -14.93 19.47 -14.60
C PRO A 71 -15.45 18.08 -14.18
N GLY A 72 -15.15 17.06 -14.99
CA GLY A 72 -15.47 15.66 -14.73
C GLY A 72 -14.31 14.82 -14.19
N SER A 73 -13.22 15.43 -13.69
CA SER A 73 -12.03 14.71 -13.22
C SER A 73 -12.37 13.60 -12.21
N ASN A 74 -11.74 12.44 -12.36
CA ASN A 74 -11.92 11.31 -11.45
C ASN A 74 -11.21 11.50 -10.09
N HIS A 75 -10.40 12.55 -9.94
CA HIS A 75 -9.99 13.03 -8.61
C HIS A 75 -11.18 13.50 -7.77
N ILE A 76 -12.27 13.98 -8.39
CA ILE A 76 -13.45 14.47 -7.66
C ILE A 76 -14.21 13.33 -6.97
N SER A 77 -14.25 12.15 -7.59
CA SER A 77 -14.85 10.95 -7.00
C SER A 77 -13.86 10.16 -6.12
N ALA A 78 -12.64 10.69 -5.91
CA ALA A 78 -11.57 10.03 -5.16
C ALA A 78 -11.17 8.66 -5.73
N THR A 79 -11.36 8.48 -7.04
CA THR A 79 -11.07 7.23 -7.77
C THR A 79 -9.93 7.39 -8.77
N ALA A 80 -9.05 8.37 -8.51
CA ALA A 80 -7.83 8.61 -9.26
C ALA A 80 -6.70 9.10 -8.34
N ILE A 81 -5.46 8.80 -8.75
CA ILE A 81 -4.23 9.27 -8.14
C ILE A 81 -3.26 9.75 -9.22
N ASP A 82 -2.43 10.74 -8.88
CA ASP A 82 -1.27 11.13 -9.66
C ASP A 82 -0.01 10.69 -8.92
N VAL A 83 0.89 9.99 -9.62
CA VAL A 83 2.15 9.48 -9.07
C VAL A 83 3.31 10.32 -9.60
N ASN A 84 4.15 10.84 -8.69
CA ASN A 84 5.36 11.61 -9.01
C ASN A 84 5.14 12.73 -10.03
N GLY A 85 4.05 13.49 -9.90
CA GLY A 85 3.58 14.45 -10.92
C GLY A 85 4.63 15.45 -11.45
N GLY A 86 5.59 15.87 -10.62
CA GLY A 86 6.70 16.74 -11.06
C GLY A 86 7.65 16.10 -12.09
N ARG A 87 7.64 14.77 -12.22
CA ARG A 87 8.48 13.98 -13.14
C ARG A 87 7.72 13.53 -14.39
N HIS A 88 6.39 13.52 -14.33
CA HIS A 88 5.50 12.96 -15.34
C HIS A 88 4.45 13.98 -15.76
N PRO A 89 4.76 14.80 -16.79
CA PRO A 89 3.96 15.96 -17.12
C PRO A 89 2.67 15.59 -17.85
N TYR A 90 1.65 16.42 -17.65
CA TYR A 90 0.43 16.43 -18.47
C TYR A 90 0.69 17.14 -19.81
N GLU A 91 0.40 16.46 -20.92
CA GLU A 91 0.69 16.96 -22.29
C GLU A 91 0.05 18.30 -22.59
N ALA A 92 -1.18 18.55 -22.14
CA ALA A 92 -1.87 19.81 -22.40
C ALA A 92 -1.16 21.04 -21.78
N HIS A 93 -0.30 20.80 -20.79
CA HIS A 93 0.54 21.82 -20.16
C HIS A 93 1.87 22.04 -20.89
N GLN A 94 2.25 21.19 -21.86
CA GLN A 94 3.51 21.28 -22.62
C GLN A 94 3.33 21.90 -24.02
N ARG A 95 2.55 22.98 -24.11
CA ARG A 95 2.26 23.62 -25.40
C ARG A 95 3.54 24.12 -26.07
N GLY A 96 3.76 23.71 -27.32
CA GLY A 96 4.88 24.16 -28.14
C GLY A 96 6.20 23.42 -27.91
N GLN A 97 6.21 22.35 -27.12
CA GLN A 97 7.35 21.46 -26.95
C GLN A 97 6.98 20.03 -27.36
N PRO A 98 7.93 19.21 -27.86
CA PRO A 98 7.70 17.79 -28.03
C PRO A 98 7.35 17.16 -26.68
N TYR A 99 6.21 16.48 -26.62
CA TYR A 99 5.77 15.83 -25.40
C TYR A 99 6.69 14.67 -25.02
N SER A 100 7.04 14.59 -23.75
CA SER A 100 7.68 13.44 -23.13
C SER A 100 6.94 13.09 -21.83
N SER A 101 6.62 11.81 -21.64
CA SER A 101 5.96 11.31 -20.42
C SER A 101 6.88 11.32 -19.20
N GLY A 102 8.19 11.52 -19.38
CA GLY A 102 9.20 11.35 -18.33
C GLY A 102 9.51 9.89 -17.97
N PHE A 103 8.77 8.91 -18.52
CA PHE A 103 9.09 7.49 -18.37
C PHE A 103 10.05 7.01 -19.45
N THR A 104 10.95 6.12 -19.07
CA THR A 104 11.71 5.31 -20.03
C THR A 104 10.80 4.26 -20.68
N ALA A 105 11.25 3.68 -21.80
CA ALA A 105 10.53 2.60 -22.47
C ALA A 105 10.36 1.36 -21.56
N ALA A 106 11.38 1.02 -20.76
CA ALA A 106 11.33 -0.09 -19.81
C ALA A 106 10.29 0.15 -18.70
N GLN A 107 10.28 1.36 -18.13
CA GLN A 107 9.29 1.74 -17.13
C GLN A 107 7.87 1.73 -17.70
N THR A 108 7.69 2.24 -18.91
CA THR A 108 6.40 2.21 -19.61
C THR A 108 5.92 0.76 -19.76
N ALA A 109 6.79 -0.14 -20.23
CA ALA A 109 6.46 -1.56 -20.37
C ALA A 109 6.14 -2.25 -19.03
N GLU A 110 6.82 -1.87 -17.96
CA GLU A 110 6.53 -2.38 -16.61
C GLU A 110 5.17 -1.92 -16.10
N VAL A 111 4.83 -0.63 -16.25
CA VAL A 111 3.50 -0.10 -15.92
C VAL A 111 2.41 -0.88 -16.67
N ARG A 112 2.61 -1.19 -17.96
CA ARG A 112 1.65 -2.02 -18.71
C ARG A 112 1.47 -3.42 -18.14
N ARG A 113 2.54 -4.05 -17.66
CA ARG A 113 2.44 -5.36 -17.01
C ARG A 113 1.65 -5.28 -15.71
N ILE A 114 1.91 -4.26 -14.88
CA ILE A 114 1.13 -4.01 -13.66
C ILE A 114 -0.36 -3.80 -13.99
N LEU A 115 -0.69 -2.98 -14.98
CA LEU A 115 -2.09 -2.75 -15.35
C LEU A 115 -2.78 -4.01 -15.91
N ALA A 116 -2.03 -4.88 -16.59
CA ALA A 116 -2.53 -6.18 -17.05
C ALA A 116 -2.79 -7.15 -15.87
N GLU A 117 -1.93 -7.16 -14.86
CA GLU A 117 -2.14 -7.91 -13.61
C GLU A 117 -3.38 -7.44 -12.84
N ALA A 118 -3.75 -6.16 -13.00
CA ALA A 118 -4.97 -5.60 -12.44
C ALA A 118 -6.24 -5.92 -13.23
N ASP A 119 -6.15 -6.76 -14.28
CA ASP A 119 -7.27 -7.19 -15.14
C ASP A 119 -8.13 -6.00 -15.64
N GLY A 120 -7.47 -4.91 -16.03
CA GLY A 120 -8.13 -3.71 -16.54
C GLY A 120 -8.95 -2.93 -15.50
N LEU A 121 -8.70 -3.13 -14.19
CA LEU A 121 -9.28 -2.31 -13.14
C LEU A 121 -8.86 -0.84 -13.26
N PHE A 122 -7.60 -0.60 -13.65
CA PHE A 122 -7.03 0.72 -13.77
C PHE A 122 -6.82 1.14 -15.21
N THR A 123 -7.01 2.43 -15.47
CA THR A 123 -6.62 3.12 -16.70
C THR A 123 -5.45 4.05 -16.39
N TRP A 124 -4.52 4.18 -17.33
CA TRP A 124 -3.38 5.07 -17.21
C TRP A 124 -3.54 6.26 -18.16
N GLY A 125 -3.36 7.47 -17.64
CA GLY A 125 -3.54 8.70 -18.41
C GLY A 125 -2.58 8.85 -19.59
N LEU A 126 -1.48 8.10 -19.63
CA LEU A 126 -0.62 8.07 -20.82
C LEU A 126 -1.33 7.50 -22.06
N ASP A 127 -2.42 6.75 -21.88
CA ASP A 127 -3.27 6.23 -22.96
C ASP A 127 -4.33 7.19 -23.48
N PHE A 128 -4.47 8.35 -22.85
CA PHE A 128 -5.43 9.34 -23.33
C PHE A 128 -5.04 9.85 -24.73
N PRO A 129 -6.01 10.42 -25.48
CA PRO A 129 -5.75 10.93 -26.82
C PRO A 129 -4.57 11.91 -26.85
N VAL A 130 -3.86 11.95 -27.98
CA VAL A 130 -2.77 12.90 -28.21
C VAL A 130 -3.28 14.33 -27.97
N GLY A 131 -2.50 15.11 -27.21
CA GLY A 131 -2.87 16.42 -26.68
C GLY A 131 -3.43 16.38 -25.26
N LEU A 132 -3.79 15.20 -24.75
CA LEU A 132 -4.38 14.97 -23.44
C LEU A 132 -3.70 13.82 -22.67
N ARG A 133 -2.52 13.37 -23.08
CA ARG A 133 -1.78 12.32 -22.35
C ARG A 133 -1.33 12.85 -21.00
N ASP A 134 -1.62 12.11 -19.94
CA ASP A 134 -1.27 12.46 -18.56
C ASP A 134 -0.50 11.32 -17.89
N ALA A 135 0.84 11.39 -17.95
CA ALA A 135 1.68 10.28 -17.54
C ALA A 135 1.66 9.98 -16.04
N MET A 136 1.39 10.98 -15.19
CA MET A 136 1.29 10.77 -13.74
C MET A 136 -0.02 10.09 -13.33
N HIS A 137 -1.04 10.15 -14.18
CA HIS A 137 -2.42 9.93 -13.77
C HIS A 137 -2.86 8.46 -13.88
N PHE A 138 -3.41 7.91 -12.81
CA PHE A 138 -4.02 6.58 -12.77
C PHE A 138 -5.41 6.67 -12.17
N GLU A 139 -6.37 5.96 -12.77
CA GLU A 139 -7.77 6.00 -12.35
C GLU A 139 -8.42 4.63 -12.42
N ILE A 140 -9.51 4.46 -11.66
CA ILE A 140 -10.41 3.33 -11.87
C ILE A 140 -11.05 3.47 -13.26
N THR A 141 -10.90 2.43 -14.08
CA THR A 141 -11.36 2.39 -15.47
C THR A 141 -12.86 2.68 -15.56
N THR A 142 -13.25 3.48 -16.55
CA THR A 142 -14.66 3.76 -16.86
C THR A 142 -15.50 2.49 -16.92
N GLY A 143 -16.60 2.49 -16.17
CA GLY A 143 -17.50 1.34 -16.08
C GLY A 143 -17.13 0.29 -15.01
N ARG A 144 -15.89 0.32 -14.46
CA ARG A 144 -15.54 -0.48 -13.29
C ARG A 144 -16.09 0.19 -12.03
N ARG A 145 -17.16 -0.38 -11.47
CA ARG A 145 -17.83 0.10 -10.25
C ARG A 145 -17.33 -0.66 -9.01
N ALA A 146 -17.90 -0.35 -7.85
CA ALA A 146 -17.52 -0.93 -6.56
C ALA A 146 -17.46 -2.48 -6.55
N SER A 147 -18.35 -3.16 -7.27
CA SER A 147 -18.31 -4.64 -7.38
C SER A 147 -17.06 -5.16 -8.08
N ALA A 148 -16.58 -4.48 -9.12
CA ALA A 148 -15.35 -4.86 -9.81
C ALA A 148 -14.10 -4.57 -8.97
N VAL A 149 -14.08 -3.42 -8.27
CA VAL A 149 -13.01 -3.08 -7.31
C VAL A 149 -12.97 -4.13 -6.19
N ARG A 150 -14.13 -4.46 -5.62
CA ARG A 150 -14.24 -5.51 -4.60
C ARG A 150 -13.73 -6.85 -5.10
N ALA A 151 -14.17 -7.28 -6.29
CA ALA A 151 -13.71 -8.52 -6.88
C ALA A 151 -12.18 -8.56 -6.96
N PHE A 152 -11.56 -7.51 -7.51
CA PHE A 152 -10.10 -7.37 -7.55
C PHE A 152 -9.45 -7.41 -6.17
N VAL A 153 -10.00 -6.72 -5.17
CA VAL A 153 -9.43 -6.76 -3.81
C VAL A 153 -9.61 -8.13 -3.16
N THR A 154 -10.67 -8.87 -3.49
CA THR A 154 -10.89 -10.23 -2.94
C THR A 154 -10.08 -11.32 -3.64
N THR A 155 -9.79 -11.17 -4.94
CA THR A 155 -9.12 -12.20 -5.75
C THR A 155 -7.68 -11.84 -6.09
N GLY A 156 -7.41 -10.56 -6.31
CA GLY A 156 -6.17 -10.00 -6.86
C GLY A 156 -5.13 -9.62 -5.80
N THR A 157 -5.49 -9.47 -4.52
CA THR A 157 -4.49 -9.45 -3.43
C THR A 157 -4.06 -10.85 -3.00
N SER A 158 -4.75 -11.89 -3.49
CA SER A 158 -4.45 -13.30 -3.24
C SER A 158 -3.64 -13.95 -4.37
N SER A 159 -3.31 -13.22 -5.45
CA SER A 159 -2.59 -13.78 -6.59
C SER A 159 -1.07 -13.66 -6.51
N THR A 160 -0.48 -13.93 -5.34
CA THR A 160 0.72 -14.77 -5.31
C THR A 160 0.25 -16.21 -5.59
N ARG A 161 -0.09 -16.50 -6.86
CA ARG A 161 -0.33 -17.88 -7.32
C ARG A 161 0.99 -18.63 -7.41
N GLN A 162 1.58 -18.83 -6.24
CA GLN A 162 2.48 -19.91 -5.87
C GLN A 162 2.46 -20.06 -4.32
N GLU A 163 1.33 -19.79 -3.67
CA GLU A 163 1.16 -19.94 -2.21
C GLU A 163 -0.20 -20.59 -1.83
N ASP A 164 -0.93 -21.17 -2.79
CA ASP A 164 -2.17 -21.93 -2.53
C ASP A 164 -1.88 -23.35 -2.01
N ASP A 165 -1.08 -23.44 -0.94
CA ASP A 165 -1.04 -24.58 -0.01
C ASP A 165 -1.06 -24.11 1.46
N MET A 166 -1.58 -22.90 1.71
CA MET A 166 -1.86 -22.42 3.06
C MET A 166 -3.31 -21.97 3.08
N GLY A 167 -4.17 -22.86 3.58
CA GLY A 167 -5.62 -22.68 3.62
C GLY A 167 -6.07 -21.35 4.21
N GLU A 168 -7.28 -20.94 3.84
CA GLU A 168 -7.97 -19.76 4.34
C GLU A 168 -7.78 -19.60 5.86
N LEU A 169 -7.03 -18.57 6.28
CA LEU A 169 -6.70 -18.36 7.69
C LEU A 169 -7.99 -18.12 8.50
N ASP A 170 -8.15 -18.89 9.58
CA ASP A 170 -9.23 -18.78 10.57
C ASP A 170 -9.34 -17.30 11.03
N PRO A 171 -10.55 -16.71 11.14
CA PRO A 171 -10.78 -15.41 11.76
C PRO A 171 -9.99 -15.13 13.06
N LYS A 172 -9.63 -16.16 13.83
CA LYS A 172 -8.79 -16.08 15.05
C LYS A 172 -7.29 -15.86 14.79
N GLN A 173 -6.82 -16.08 13.56
CA GLN A 173 -5.43 -15.88 13.12
C GLN A 173 -5.18 -14.45 12.59
N ARG A 174 -6.22 -13.58 12.56
CA ARG A 174 -6.09 -12.15 12.21
C ARG A 174 -5.60 -11.33 13.42
N ILE A 175 -4.67 -10.40 13.18
CA ILE A 175 -4.21 -9.46 14.21
C ILE A 175 -5.26 -8.33 14.33
N PRO A 176 -5.71 -7.96 15.55
CA PRO A 176 -6.67 -6.87 15.71
C PRO A 176 -5.99 -5.53 15.37
N VAL A 177 -6.43 -4.96 14.25
CA VAL A 177 -6.11 -3.59 13.87
C VAL A 177 -7.16 -2.69 14.53
N THR A 178 -6.70 -1.86 15.47
CA THR A 178 -7.43 -0.84 16.25
C THR A 178 -8.05 -1.28 17.58
N GLY A 179 -7.82 -0.48 18.63
CA GLY A 179 -8.48 -0.58 19.96
C GLY A 179 -7.64 -1.23 21.07
N GLU A 180 -7.29 -2.51 20.95
CA GLU A 180 -6.76 -3.29 22.09
C GLU A 180 -5.38 -2.83 22.60
N ALA A 181 -4.49 -2.41 21.70
CA ALA A 181 -3.17 -1.90 22.10
C ALA A 181 -3.24 -0.58 22.90
N ALA A 182 -4.27 0.23 22.70
CA ALA A 182 -4.48 1.47 23.46
C ALA A 182 -4.94 1.19 24.90
N THR A 183 -5.75 0.14 25.08
CA THR A 183 -6.26 -0.32 26.38
C THR A 183 -5.14 -0.86 27.28
N VAL A 184 -4.17 -1.59 26.71
CA VAL A 184 -3.01 -2.12 27.46
C VAL A 184 -2.08 -1.00 27.97
N LEU A 185 -2.07 0.16 27.31
CA LEU A 185 -1.14 1.26 27.59
C LEU A 185 -1.77 2.42 28.38
N GLY A 186 -3.09 2.44 28.60
CA GLY A 186 -3.78 3.49 29.37
C GLY A 186 -3.72 4.89 28.72
N LEU A 187 -3.54 4.97 27.40
CA LEU A 187 -3.40 6.22 26.65
C LEU A 187 -4.67 6.54 25.86
N LYS A 188 -5.04 7.82 25.74
CA LYS A 188 -6.24 8.27 25.03
C LYS A 188 -6.13 7.99 23.51
N GLU A 189 -7.18 7.39 22.97
CA GLU A 189 -7.28 6.61 21.72
C GLU A 189 -6.78 7.26 20.41
N GLN A 190 -6.67 8.59 20.31
CA GLN A 190 -6.51 9.25 19.01
C GLN A 190 -5.05 9.46 18.54
N SER A 191 -4.05 9.48 19.45
CA SER A 191 -2.66 9.73 19.04
C SER A 191 -1.92 8.47 18.61
N LEU A 192 -2.31 7.30 19.13
CA LEU A 192 -1.62 6.02 18.88
C LEU A 192 -2.14 5.30 17.62
N GLY A 193 -3.43 5.43 17.29
CA GLY A 193 -4.02 4.79 16.10
C GLY A 193 -3.39 5.26 14.78
N GLY A 194 -3.06 6.56 14.69
CA GLY A 194 -2.26 7.11 13.60
C GLY A 194 -0.85 6.53 13.58
N MET A 195 -0.10 6.62 14.70
CA MET A 195 1.27 6.11 14.84
C MET A 195 1.40 4.61 14.54
N LEU A 196 0.47 3.78 15.01
CA LEU A 196 0.42 2.35 14.74
C LEU A 196 -0.01 2.06 13.30
N GLY A 197 -0.82 2.92 12.67
CA GLY A 197 -1.10 2.84 11.24
C GLY A 197 0.18 2.96 10.38
N TYR A 198 1.06 3.92 10.70
CA TYR A 198 2.36 4.10 10.03
C TYR A 198 3.36 3.02 10.37
N ALA A 199 3.50 2.70 11.66
CA ALA A 199 4.33 1.58 12.09
C ALA A 199 3.83 0.27 11.47
N SER A 200 2.53 0.09 11.24
CA SER A 200 1.98 -1.09 10.56
C SER A 200 2.24 -1.10 9.05
N ALA A 201 2.38 0.05 8.38
CA ALA A 201 2.77 0.10 6.98
C ALA A 201 4.26 -0.25 6.80
N GLY A 202 5.14 0.38 7.59
CA GLY A 202 6.56 0.04 7.64
C GLY A 202 6.79 -1.42 8.08
N PHE A 203 6.07 -1.88 9.11
CA PHE A 203 6.12 -3.26 9.58
C PHE A 203 5.55 -4.26 8.55
N ARG A 204 4.52 -3.90 7.78
CA ARG A 204 4.03 -4.73 6.66
C ARG A 204 5.10 -4.86 5.57
N GLN A 205 5.83 -3.80 5.29
CA GLN A 205 6.95 -3.82 4.34
C GLN A 205 8.11 -4.68 4.87
N SER A 206 8.56 -4.47 6.12
CA SER A 206 9.59 -5.30 6.77
C SER A 206 9.19 -6.78 6.83
N ARG A 207 7.90 -7.10 7.07
CA ARG A 207 7.38 -8.48 7.01
C ARG A 207 7.50 -9.10 5.63
N ARG A 208 7.22 -8.35 4.57
CA ARG A 208 7.33 -8.84 3.19
C ARG A 208 8.79 -9.02 2.78
N ASP A 209 9.67 -8.11 3.19
CA ASP A 209 11.09 -8.22 2.88
C ASP A 209 11.77 -9.35 3.67
N ALA A 210 11.39 -9.54 4.93
CA ALA A 210 11.76 -10.70 5.72
C ALA A 210 11.24 -12.00 5.05
N ALA A 211 9.97 -12.06 4.65
CA ALA A 211 9.40 -13.22 3.95
C ALA A 211 10.19 -13.58 2.67
N ARG A 212 10.59 -12.58 1.88
CA ARG A 212 11.40 -12.78 0.66
C ARG A 212 12.81 -13.30 0.94
N ILE A 213 13.48 -12.77 1.97
CA ILE A 213 14.83 -13.22 2.36
C ILE A 213 14.81 -14.70 2.72
N LEU A 214 13.75 -15.17 3.41
CA LEU A 214 13.65 -16.57 3.83
C LEU A 214 13.26 -17.49 2.69
N ALA A 215 12.35 -17.05 1.82
CA ALA A 215 12.04 -17.80 0.60
C ALA A 215 13.33 -18.02 -0.22
N GLY A 216 14.19 -17.00 -0.26
CA GLY A 216 15.55 -17.09 -0.80
C GLY A 216 16.45 -18.08 -0.04
N GLN A 217 16.51 -18.01 1.29
CA GLN A 217 17.31 -18.94 2.11
C GLN A 217 16.85 -20.39 1.98
N ARG A 218 15.53 -20.64 1.99
CA ARG A 218 14.93 -21.96 1.76
C ARG A 218 15.30 -22.48 0.37
N ALA A 219 15.15 -21.66 -0.67
CA ALA A 219 15.51 -22.06 -2.03
C ALA A 219 17.00 -22.42 -2.15
N ILE A 220 17.88 -21.69 -1.45
CA ILE A 220 19.32 -21.99 -1.38
C ILE A 220 19.57 -23.32 -0.65
N LEU A 221 18.98 -23.53 0.53
CA LEU A 221 19.16 -24.76 1.30
C LEU A 221 18.68 -25.99 0.52
N VAL A 222 17.53 -25.89 -0.16
CA VAL A 222 17.02 -26.95 -1.05
C VAL A 222 17.96 -27.19 -2.22
N ALA A 223 18.45 -26.14 -2.88
CA ALA A 223 19.40 -26.26 -3.99
C ALA A 223 20.73 -26.91 -3.57
N LEU A 224 21.12 -26.74 -2.30
CA LEU A 224 22.31 -27.35 -1.70
C LEU A 224 22.06 -28.76 -1.15
N GLY A 225 20.84 -29.30 -1.28
CA GLY A 225 20.47 -30.61 -0.73
C GLY A 225 20.46 -30.67 0.80
N GLN A 226 20.38 -29.52 1.46
CA GLN A 226 20.34 -29.42 2.92
C GLN A 226 18.91 -29.55 3.43
N ALA A 227 18.76 -30.15 4.61
CA ALA A 227 17.46 -30.21 5.29
C ALA A 227 16.99 -28.81 5.66
N VAL A 228 15.72 -28.52 5.36
CA VAL A 228 15.06 -27.25 5.71
C VAL A 228 14.30 -27.44 7.00
N ASP A 229 14.68 -26.71 8.04
CA ASP A 229 13.91 -26.61 9.28
C ASP A 229 13.05 -25.34 9.22
N GLU A 230 11.81 -25.50 8.76
CA GLU A 230 10.88 -24.39 8.56
C GLU A 230 10.52 -23.68 9.89
N ARG A 231 10.61 -24.39 11.04
CA ARG A 231 10.41 -23.79 12.37
C ARG A 231 11.59 -22.91 12.78
N ALA A 232 12.82 -23.37 12.55
CA ALA A 232 14.01 -22.57 12.84
C ALA A 232 14.05 -21.29 11.98
N ILE A 233 13.67 -21.42 10.71
CA ILE A 233 13.54 -20.29 9.78
C ILE A 233 12.47 -19.32 10.30
N ALA A 234 11.26 -19.79 10.62
CA ALA A 234 10.18 -18.94 11.16
C ALA A 234 10.56 -18.25 12.48
N ALA A 235 11.27 -18.93 13.39
CA ALA A 235 11.73 -18.33 14.64
C ALA A 235 12.73 -17.18 14.41
N GLN A 236 13.62 -17.34 13.42
CA GLN A 236 14.60 -16.32 13.05
C GLN A 236 13.94 -15.06 12.48
N VAL A 237 12.81 -15.21 11.78
CA VAL A 237 12.00 -14.11 11.23
C VAL A 237 11.34 -13.31 12.32
N VAL A 238 10.72 -14.01 13.26
CA VAL A 238 10.04 -13.39 14.39
C VAL A 238 11.04 -12.60 15.23
N ALA A 239 12.29 -13.08 15.34
CA ALA A 239 13.38 -12.34 15.96
C ALA A 239 13.78 -11.09 15.16
N THR A 240 14.01 -11.17 13.85
CA THR A 240 14.34 -10.00 13.01
C THR A 240 13.22 -8.94 13.02
N LEU A 241 11.96 -9.38 12.97
CA LEU A 241 10.80 -8.50 13.03
C LEU A 241 10.68 -7.74 14.36
N ARG A 242 11.21 -8.29 15.45
CA ARG A 242 11.27 -7.59 16.74
C ARG A 242 12.20 -6.39 16.69
N ASP A 243 13.38 -6.60 16.14
CA ASP A 243 14.42 -5.57 16.07
C ASP A 243 13.99 -4.47 15.10
N ASP A 244 13.43 -4.85 13.95
CA ASP A 244 12.86 -3.92 12.96
C ASP A 244 11.70 -3.10 13.54
N LEU A 245 10.75 -3.75 14.22
CA LEU A 245 9.62 -3.05 14.84
C LEU A 245 10.09 -2.09 15.93
N THR A 246 11.13 -2.46 16.69
CA THR A 246 11.74 -1.58 17.69
C THR A 246 12.34 -0.35 17.04
N GLU A 247 13.16 -0.50 15.99
CA GLU A 247 13.79 0.62 15.31
C GLU A 247 12.77 1.53 14.60
N VAL A 248 11.73 0.97 13.98
CA VAL A 248 10.62 1.74 13.39
C VAL A 248 9.91 2.58 14.46
N LEU A 249 9.59 1.98 15.61
CA LEU A 249 8.96 2.71 16.71
C LEU A 249 9.89 3.80 17.25
N LEU A 250 11.19 3.54 17.40
CA LEU A 250 12.16 4.53 17.85
C LEU A 250 12.34 5.68 16.84
N ALA A 251 12.31 5.39 15.54
CA ALA A 251 12.37 6.39 14.49
C ALA A 251 11.15 7.32 14.55
N GLU A 252 9.94 6.77 14.66
CA GLU A 252 8.71 7.58 14.81
C GLU A 252 8.70 8.43 16.09
N ILE A 253 9.19 7.88 17.21
CA ILE A 253 9.34 8.62 18.46
C ILE A 253 10.27 9.83 18.29
N ARG A 254 11.43 9.62 17.63
CA ARG A 254 12.40 10.69 17.35
C ARG A 254 11.81 11.76 16.44
N THR A 255 11.16 11.35 15.36
CA THR A 255 10.59 12.26 14.35
C THR A 255 9.46 13.10 14.91
N ARG A 256 8.58 12.51 15.74
CA ARG A 256 7.37 13.19 16.23
C ARG A 256 7.51 13.81 17.63
N LYS A 257 8.69 13.74 18.24
CA LYS A 257 8.99 14.26 19.59
C LYS A 257 7.98 13.81 20.66
N VAL A 258 7.45 12.61 20.52
CA VAL A 258 6.49 12.05 21.47
C VAL A 258 7.25 11.64 22.73
N GLY A 259 6.73 11.93 23.92
CA GLY A 259 7.35 11.62 25.21
C GLY A 259 7.41 10.13 25.56
N VAL A 260 7.52 9.25 24.57
CA VAL A 260 7.63 7.80 24.75
C VAL A 260 9.10 7.45 24.92
N THR A 261 9.43 6.70 25.96
CA THR A 261 10.80 6.29 26.23
C THR A 261 11.22 5.13 25.33
N ARG A 262 12.53 5.01 25.04
CA ARG A 262 13.09 3.84 24.33
C ARG A 262 12.64 2.51 24.94
N LYS A 263 12.62 2.45 26.27
CA LYS A 263 12.16 1.28 27.04
C LYS A 263 10.71 0.91 26.75
N ALA A 264 9.83 1.90 26.54
CA ALA A 264 8.44 1.66 26.16
C ALA A 264 8.32 1.11 24.72
N ALA A 265 9.11 1.63 23.77
CA ALA A 265 9.16 1.11 22.40
C ALA A 265 9.63 -0.35 22.36
N GLU A 266 10.72 -0.67 23.07
CA GLU A 266 11.24 -2.03 23.22
C GLU A 266 10.23 -2.97 23.89
N THR A 267 9.47 -2.49 24.87
CA THR A 267 8.42 -3.26 25.55
C THR A 267 7.25 -3.56 24.60
N ILE A 268 6.84 -2.60 23.78
CA ILE A 268 5.77 -2.78 22.78
C ILE A 268 6.21 -3.79 21.72
N ALA A 269 7.43 -3.65 21.18
CA ALA A 269 7.96 -4.59 20.21
C ALA A 269 8.09 -6.00 20.79
N ALA A 270 8.60 -6.14 22.02
CA ALA A 270 8.71 -7.42 22.70
C ALA A 270 7.34 -8.07 22.98
N ALA A 271 6.34 -7.31 23.42
CA ALA A 271 4.99 -7.81 23.66
C ALA A 271 4.31 -8.25 22.35
N THR A 272 4.48 -7.47 21.28
CA THR A 272 3.95 -7.79 19.95
C THR A 272 4.57 -9.08 19.41
N VAL A 273 5.88 -9.23 19.57
CA VAL A 273 6.62 -10.43 19.15
C VAL A 273 6.26 -11.64 20.00
N ALA A 274 6.13 -11.48 21.32
CA ALA A 274 5.71 -12.58 22.20
C ALA A 274 4.32 -13.11 21.81
N GLN A 275 3.37 -12.21 21.51
CA GLN A 275 2.04 -12.60 21.01
C GLN A 275 2.12 -13.31 19.65
N LEU A 276 3.02 -12.90 18.75
CA LEU A 276 3.23 -13.59 17.48
C LEU A 276 3.86 -14.97 17.72
N THR A 277 4.92 -15.07 18.50
CA THR A 277 5.59 -16.34 18.83
C THR A 277 4.64 -17.35 19.48
N GLU A 278 3.85 -16.93 20.46
CA GLU A 278 2.87 -17.78 21.13
C GLU A 278 1.79 -18.29 20.16
N ARG A 279 1.36 -17.43 19.24
CA ARG A 279 0.38 -17.78 18.20
C ARG A 279 0.94 -18.73 17.13
N PHE A 280 2.23 -18.63 16.81
CA PHE A 280 2.92 -19.56 15.89
C PHE A 280 3.43 -20.82 16.59
N ALA A 281 3.34 -20.90 17.93
CA ALA A 281 3.74 -22.06 18.72
C ALA A 281 2.59 -23.04 19.00
N VAL A 282 1.34 -22.73 18.60
CA VAL A 282 0.19 -23.63 18.80
C VAL A 282 0.37 -24.90 17.96
N GLU A 283 0.16 -26.05 18.62
CA GLU A 283 0.51 -27.41 18.22
C GLU A 283 -0.12 -27.89 16.89
N PRO A 284 0.49 -28.91 16.24
CA PRO A 284 -0.11 -29.56 15.07
C PRO A 284 -1.51 -30.07 15.42
N ASP A 285 -2.47 -29.85 14.53
CA ASP A 285 -3.76 -30.52 14.63
C ASP A 285 -3.51 -32.02 14.82
N GLY A 286 -3.94 -32.51 15.98
CA GLY A 286 -3.93 -33.93 16.30
C GLY A 286 -5.04 -34.62 15.52
N ASP A 287 -4.63 -35.66 14.79
CA ASP A 287 -5.39 -36.68 14.04
C ASP A 287 -6.17 -36.24 12.79
#